data_AF-V9GJ49-F1
#
_entry.id   AF-V9GJ49-F1
#
_cell.length_a   1.000
_cell.length_b   1.000
_cell.length_c   1.000
_cell.angle_alpha   90.00
_cell.angle_beta   90.00
_cell.angle_gamma   90.00
#
_symmetry.space_group_name_H-M   'P 1'
#
loop_
_entity.id
_entity.type
_entity.pdbx_description
1 polymer ?
#
loop_
_entity_poly.entity_id
_entity_poly.type
_entity_poly.pdbx_seq_one_letter_code
_entity_poly.pdbx_strand_id
1 'polypeptide(L)'
;MSLLDFRFAQKVRQVLRDNTDNMYGLKSMLEGSAVDYAQVEDQVTFIDNHDMERFHTSSANRRKLEQALALTLTSRGVPAIYYGTEQYMAGGNDPDNRARISSFSTTTTAYQVIQKLAPLRKSNPAIAYGSTQERWINNDVLIYERKFGNSVAVIAINRNTNAPASITGLSTSLPAGNYTDVLGGLLNGNALTIGSGGAASNFTLAAGGTAVWQYSAATTTPTIGHVGPMMAKPGATITIDGRGFGSSKGTVYFGTTAVTGANITAWEDTQIKVKIPTVAGGIYNVRIANSSSVSSNIYDNFEVLTGDQVSVRFVINNATTSLGQNVFLSGNVSELGNWAPDKAIGPMYNQVVYQYPTWYYDVSVPAGKTIEFKFLKKQGSTVTWEGGSNRTFTTPTSGTATINVNWQP
;
A
#
# COMPACT_ATOMS: atom_id res chain seq x y z
N MET A 1 0.23 7.83 -7.59
CA MET A 1 -0.30 8.07 -6.23
C MET A 1 -0.78 6.75 -5.65
N SER A 2 -0.85 6.60 -4.32
CA SER A 2 -1.58 5.47 -3.71
C SER A 2 -3.08 5.75 -3.64
N LEU A 3 -3.86 4.87 -3.02
CA LEU A 3 -5.33 4.93 -3.00
C LEU A 3 -5.89 4.72 -1.59
N LEU A 4 -7.17 5.08 -1.44
CA LEU A 4 -8.02 4.56 -0.37
C LEU A 4 -8.24 3.06 -0.59
N ASP A 5 -7.96 2.25 0.42
CA ASP A 5 -8.03 0.78 0.35
C ASP A 5 -9.46 0.27 0.54
N PHE A 6 -10.31 0.48 -0.47
CA PHE A 6 -11.68 -0.02 -0.46
C PHE A 6 -11.75 -1.56 -0.41
N ARG A 7 -10.75 -2.27 -0.94
CA ARG A 7 -10.70 -3.74 -0.86
C ARG A 7 -10.55 -4.18 0.59
N PHE A 8 -9.67 -3.54 1.35
CA PHE A 8 -9.55 -3.73 2.79
C PHE A 8 -10.84 -3.33 3.52
N ALA A 9 -11.32 -2.10 3.31
CA ALA A 9 -12.46 -1.56 4.04
C ALA A 9 -13.72 -2.43 3.89
N GLN A 10 -14.04 -2.83 2.65
CA GLN A 10 -15.21 -3.67 2.39
C GLN A 10 -15.06 -5.07 2.99
N LYS A 11 -13.85 -5.66 2.92
CA LYS A 11 -13.64 -6.98 3.53
C LYS A 11 -13.77 -6.92 5.06
N VAL A 12 -13.24 -5.88 5.70
CA VAL A 12 -13.38 -5.70 7.15
C VAL A 12 -14.85 -5.56 7.55
N ARG A 13 -15.65 -4.81 6.78
CA ARG A 13 -17.10 -4.71 7.02
C ARG A 13 -17.81 -6.05 6.85
N GLN A 14 -17.56 -6.78 5.77
CA GLN A 14 -18.13 -8.12 5.55
C GLN A 14 -17.83 -9.07 6.72
N VAL A 15 -16.62 -9.04 7.27
CA VAL A 15 -16.16 -9.98 8.30
C VAL A 15 -16.57 -9.56 9.72
N LEU A 16 -16.46 -8.28 10.06
CA LEU A 16 -16.63 -7.79 11.44
C LEU A 16 -17.93 -7.01 11.67
N ARG A 17 -18.54 -6.44 10.62
CA ARG A 17 -19.83 -5.72 10.74
C ARG A 17 -21.00 -6.60 10.34
N ASP A 18 -20.99 -7.04 9.08
CA ASP A 18 -22.17 -7.56 8.37
C ASP A 18 -22.28 -9.09 8.46
N ASN A 19 -21.20 -9.77 8.88
CA ASN A 19 -21.12 -11.22 9.02
C ASN A 19 -21.43 -11.98 7.70
N THR A 20 -21.08 -11.39 6.55
CA THR A 20 -21.30 -11.99 5.22
C THR A 20 -20.06 -12.68 4.64
N ASP A 21 -18.95 -12.67 5.37
CA ASP A 21 -17.74 -13.45 5.09
C ASP A 21 -17.07 -13.85 6.42
N ASN A 22 -15.96 -14.59 6.40
CA ASN A 22 -15.25 -15.10 7.58
C ASN A 22 -13.75 -14.72 7.57
N MET A 23 -12.99 -15.18 8.58
CA MET A 23 -11.57 -14.83 8.68
C MET A 23 -10.72 -15.37 7.52
N TYR A 24 -11.12 -16.42 6.82
CA TYR A 24 -10.43 -16.88 5.60
C TYR A 24 -10.54 -15.85 4.48
N GLY A 25 -11.72 -15.25 4.30
CA GLY A 25 -11.89 -14.14 3.36
C GLY A 25 -11.04 -12.91 3.72
N LEU A 26 -10.86 -12.64 5.02
CA LEU A 26 -9.96 -11.58 5.50
C LEU A 26 -8.49 -11.91 5.17
N LYS A 27 -8.05 -13.15 5.45
CA LYS A 27 -6.71 -13.64 5.09
C LYS A 27 -6.45 -13.50 3.59
N SER A 28 -7.35 -13.99 2.74
CA SER A 28 -7.18 -13.92 1.28
C SER A 28 -7.12 -12.48 0.78
N MET A 29 -7.84 -11.54 1.41
CA MET A 29 -7.71 -10.12 1.09
C MET A 29 -6.33 -9.57 1.47
N LEU A 30 -5.84 -9.88 2.67
CA LEU A 30 -4.52 -9.43 3.13
C LEU A 30 -3.40 -9.97 2.23
N GLU A 31 -3.43 -11.26 1.91
CA GLU A 31 -2.45 -11.90 1.03
C GLU A 31 -2.55 -11.40 -0.42
N GLY A 32 -3.75 -11.35 -0.99
CA GLY A 32 -3.96 -10.91 -2.36
C GLY A 32 -3.60 -9.43 -2.56
N SER A 33 -3.99 -8.55 -1.64
CA SER A 33 -3.66 -7.13 -1.75
C SER A 33 -2.16 -6.84 -1.62
N ALA A 34 -1.42 -7.66 -0.85
CA ALA A 34 0.03 -7.54 -0.75
C ALA A 34 0.76 -7.95 -2.04
N VAL A 35 0.12 -8.71 -2.93
CA VAL A 35 0.64 -9.06 -4.26
C VAL A 35 0.18 -8.05 -5.31
N ASP A 36 -1.08 -7.63 -5.25
CA ASP A 36 -1.68 -6.80 -6.30
C ASP A 36 -1.22 -5.33 -6.23
N TYR A 37 -0.85 -4.83 -5.04
CA TYR A 37 -0.32 -3.48 -4.85
C TYR A 37 1.20 -3.51 -4.63
N ALA A 38 1.96 -2.93 -5.55
CA ALA A 38 3.42 -2.82 -5.44
C ALA A 38 3.87 -2.16 -4.12
N GLN A 39 3.17 -1.10 -3.68
CA GLN A 39 3.39 -0.48 -2.37
C GLN A 39 2.11 -0.59 -1.51
N VAL A 40 1.85 -1.79 -0.98
CA VAL A 40 0.69 -2.04 -0.11
C VAL A 40 0.69 -1.20 1.17
N GLU A 41 1.87 -0.79 1.65
CA GLU A 41 2.02 0.06 2.85
C GLU A 41 1.59 1.53 2.62
N ASP A 42 1.45 1.97 1.36
CA ASP A 42 0.94 3.31 1.03
C ASP A 42 -0.59 3.37 0.93
N GLN A 43 -1.28 2.22 0.96
CA GLN A 43 -2.73 2.20 0.83
C GLN A 43 -3.39 2.69 2.12
N VAL A 44 -4.34 3.61 1.99
CA VAL A 44 -5.00 4.23 3.14
C VAL A 44 -6.17 3.37 3.58
N THR A 45 -6.02 2.65 4.70
CA THR A 45 -7.02 1.73 5.23
C THR A 45 -8.04 2.46 6.10
N PHE A 46 -9.29 2.00 6.08
CA PHE A 46 -10.40 2.57 6.86
C PHE A 46 -11.51 1.52 7.00
N ILE A 47 -12.52 1.82 7.81
CA ILE A 47 -13.68 0.92 8.05
C ILE A 47 -15.02 1.55 7.63
N ASP A 48 -15.06 2.87 7.56
CA ASP A 48 -16.14 3.69 7.02
C ASP A 48 -15.58 5.07 6.61
N ASN A 49 -16.38 5.84 5.88
CA ASN A 49 -16.09 7.22 5.49
C ASN A 49 -17.41 7.98 5.22
N HIS A 50 -17.30 9.15 4.61
CA HIS A 50 -18.44 10.02 4.29
C HIS A 50 -19.34 9.54 3.15
N ASP A 51 -18.99 8.45 2.47
CA ASP A 51 -19.73 7.85 1.34
C ASP A 51 -20.20 6.42 1.64
N MET A 52 -20.16 6.02 2.92
CA MET A 52 -20.60 4.72 3.38
C MET A 52 -21.45 4.90 4.64
N GLU A 53 -22.36 3.96 4.90
CA GLU A 53 -22.98 3.88 6.22
C GLU A 53 -21.91 3.78 7.32
N ARG A 54 -22.17 4.43 8.46
CA ARG A 54 -21.33 4.31 9.65
C ARG A 54 -21.16 2.83 10.01
N PHE A 55 -19.95 2.48 10.44
CA PHE A 55 -19.63 1.09 10.79
C PHE A 55 -20.50 0.63 11.96
N HIS A 56 -20.64 1.47 13.00
CA HIS A 56 -21.53 1.18 14.11
C HIS A 56 -23.00 1.43 13.72
N THR A 57 -23.85 0.47 14.06
CA THR A 57 -25.31 0.63 14.05
C THR A 57 -25.82 0.60 15.49
N SER A 58 -26.88 1.34 15.79
CA SER A 58 -27.33 1.60 17.17
C SER A 58 -27.67 0.35 18.00
N SER A 59 -28.01 -0.77 17.33
CA SER A 59 -28.32 -2.06 17.96
C SER A 59 -27.13 -3.04 17.99
N ALA A 60 -26.03 -2.74 17.32
CA ALA A 60 -24.90 -3.65 17.22
C ALA A 60 -24.03 -3.65 18.49
N ASN A 61 -23.47 -4.82 18.81
CA ASN A 61 -22.46 -4.93 19.85
C ASN A 61 -21.24 -4.05 19.49
N ARG A 62 -20.90 -3.10 20.36
CA ARG A 62 -19.79 -2.16 20.21
C ARG A 62 -18.43 -2.84 19.99
N ARG A 63 -18.27 -4.08 20.49
CA ARG A 63 -17.07 -4.89 20.27
C ARG A 63 -16.70 -5.03 18.80
N LYS A 64 -17.68 -5.10 17.89
CA LYS A 64 -17.42 -5.18 16.44
C LYS A 64 -16.59 -4.00 15.93
N LEU A 65 -16.94 -2.78 16.34
CA LEU A 65 -16.22 -1.56 15.96
C LEU A 65 -14.83 -1.53 16.61
N GLU A 66 -14.74 -1.89 17.89
CA GLU A 66 -13.47 -1.91 18.63
C GLU A 66 -12.47 -2.89 18.00
N GLN A 67 -12.93 -4.07 17.57
CA GLN A 67 -12.11 -5.06 16.85
C GLN A 67 -11.67 -4.56 15.48
N ALA A 68 -12.57 -3.90 14.73
CA ALA A 68 -12.24 -3.34 13.42
C ALA A 68 -11.21 -2.21 13.53
N LEU A 69 -11.28 -1.37 14.58
CA LEU A 69 -10.25 -0.39 14.89
C LEU A 69 -8.91 -1.05 15.23
N ALA A 70 -8.92 -2.06 16.10
CA ALA A 70 -7.69 -2.77 16.49
C ALA A 70 -7.00 -3.44 15.29
N LEU A 71 -7.77 -4.11 14.43
CA LEU A 71 -7.29 -4.69 13.17
C LEU A 71 -6.67 -3.61 12.28
N THR A 72 -7.38 -2.51 12.04
CA THR A 72 -6.93 -1.44 11.12
C THR A 72 -5.65 -0.75 11.62
N LEU A 73 -5.58 -0.43 12.91
CA LEU A 73 -4.43 0.24 13.52
C LEU A 73 -3.15 -0.60 13.53
N THR A 74 -3.29 -1.93 13.51
CA THR A 74 -2.17 -2.88 13.57
C THR A 74 -1.88 -3.59 12.23
N SER A 75 -2.72 -3.37 11.21
CA SER A 75 -2.53 -3.87 9.85
C SER A 75 -1.56 -3.01 9.03
N ARG A 76 -1.17 -3.53 7.85
CA ARG A 76 -0.39 -2.80 6.84
C ARG A 76 -1.15 -1.60 6.27
N GLY A 77 -0.44 -0.61 5.76
CA GLY A 77 -1.02 0.59 5.17
C GLY A 77 -1.04 1.81 6.11
N VAL A 78 -1.85 2.80 5.75
CA VAL A 78 -2.01 4.06 6.48
C VAL A 78 -3.43 4.13 7.05
N PRO A 79 -3.65 3.89 8.36
CA PRO A 79 -4.99 3.86 8.93
C PRO A 79 -5.60 5.26 9.01
N ALA A 80 -6.79 5.41 8.45
CA ALA A 80 -7.66 6.57 8.59
C ALA A 80 -8.90 6.21 9.41
N ILE A 81 -9.25 7.08 10.35
CA ILE A 81 -10.43 6.93 11.22
C ILE A 81 -11.38 8.08 10.93
N TYR A 82 -12.61 7.76 10.56
CA TYR A 82 -13.63 8.77 10.29
C TYR A 82 -14.12 9.41 11.61
N TYR A 83 -14.34 10.73 11.61
CA TYR A 83 -14.57 11.48 12.85
C TYR A 83 -15.80 10.97 13.61
N GLY A 84 -15.67 10.78 14.93
CA GLY A 84 -16.76 10.30 15.78
C GLY A 84 -16.97 8.78 15.76
N THR A 85 -16.16 8.02 15.01
CA THR A 85 -16.11 6.55 15.13
C THR A 85 -15.76 6.13 16.56
N GLU A 86 -14.87 6.86 17.23
CA GLU A 86 -14.51 6.67 18.63
C GLU A 86 -15.63 7.04 19.61
N GLN A 87 -16.66 7.75 19.15
CA GLN A 87 -17.88 8.06 19.90
C GLN A 87 -19.04 7.12 19.53
N TYR A 88 -18.78 6.07 18.75
CA TYR A 88 -19.80 5.14 18.24
C TYR A 88 -20.93 5.86 17.50
N MET A 89 -20.61 6.88 16.70
CA MET A 89 -21.61 7.51 15.84
C MET A 89 -22.21 6.49 14.87
N ALA A 90 -23.54 6.51 14.73
CA ALA A 90 -24.30 5.73 13.78
C ALA A 90 -24.99 6.66 12.76
N GLY A 91 -25.31 6.13 11.58
CA GLY A 91 -25.92 6.87 10.48
C GLY A 91 -25.92 6.06 9.19
N GLY A 92 -26.96 6.23 8.38
CA GLY A 92 -27.11 5.60 7.07
C GLY A 92 -26.19 6.23 6.02
N ASN A 93 -26.66 6.31 4.77
CA ASN A 93 -25.94 7.00 3.70
C ASN A 93 -25.95 8.52 3.86
N ASP A 94 -25.36 9.24 2.91
CA ASP A 94 -25.38 10.71 2.86
C ASP A 94 -26.82 11.25 3.00
N PRO A 95 -27.09 12.22 3.91
CA PRO A 95 -26.15 12.92 4.81
C PRO A 95 -26.07 12.38 6.24
N ASP A 96 -26.77 11.29 6.56
CA ASP A 96 -26.87 10.78 7.94
C ASP A 96 -25.52 10.32 8.51
N ASN A 97 -24.59 9.88 7.66
CA ASN A 97 -23.21 9.57 8.05
C ASN A 97 -22.34 10.82 8.35
N ARG A 98 -22.86 12.04 8.15
CA ARG A 98 -22.15 13.33 8.31
C ARG A 98 -22.72 14.19 9.44
N ALA A 99 -23.44 13.59 10.39
CA ALA A 99 -23.94 14.30 11.56
C ALA A 99 -22.83 15.02 12.34
N ARG A 100 -23.19 16.06 13.11
CA ARG A 100 -22.25 16.72 14.03
C ARG A 100 -21.70 15.71 15.05
N ILE A 101 -20.42 15.82 15.41
CA ILE A 101 -19.81 14.98 16.43
C ILE A 101 -20.63 15.03 17.74
N SER A 102 -20.96 13.87 18.29
CA SER A 102 -21.92 13.75 19.40
C SER A 102 -21.32 14.11 20.76
N SER A 103 -20.02 13.91 20.94
CA SER A 103 -19.29 14.13 22.20
C SER A 103 -17.78 14.22 21.94
N PHE A 104 -17.04 14.75 22.92
CA PHE A 104 -15.58 14.75 22.95
C PHE A 104 -15.03 13.88 24.10
N SER A 105 -15.82 12.90 24.56
CA SER A 105 -15.41 12.02 25.66
C SER A 105 -14.19 11.19 25.29
N THR A 106 -13.21 11.13 26.18
CA THR A 106 -12.01 10.30 26.03
C THR A 106 -12.11 8.96 26.77
N THR A 107 -13.27 8.67 27.37
CA THR A 107 -13.50 7.49 28.22
C THR A 107 -14.12 6.31 27.48
N THR A 108 -14.43 6.46 26.19
CA THR A 108 -14.98 5.36 25.40
C THR A 108 -13.92 4.27 25.17
N THR A 109 -14.34 3.01 25.12
CA THR A 109 -13.44 1.90 24.81
C THR A 109 -12.76 2.10 23.46
N ALA A 110 -13.50 2.55 22.43
CA ALA A 110 -12.95 2.84 21.11
C ALA A 110 -11.85 3.91 21.14
N TYR A 111 -12.04 5.01 21.89
CA TYR A 111 -11.00 6.02 22.08
C TYR A 111 -9.74 5.43 22.73
N GLN A 112 -9.92 4.62 23.79
CA GLN A 112 -8.81 3.98 24.51
C GLN A 112 -8.08 2.92 23.67
N VAL A 113 -8.78 2.20 22.79
CA VAL A 113 -8.17 1.29 21.79
C VAL A 113 -7.26 2.09 20.86
N ILE A 114 -7.75 3.21 20.31
CA ILE A 114 -6.96 4.10 19.44
C ILE A 114 -5.76 4.65 20.21
N GLN A 115 -5.97 5.15 21.42
CA GLN A 115 -4.92 5.71 22.28
C GLN A 115 -3.79 4.70 22.54
N LYS A 116 -4.12 3.42 22.74
CA LYS A 116 -3.14 2.37 23.01
C LYS A 116 -2.43 1.86 21.75
N LEU A 117 -3.14 1.76 20.62
CA LEU A 117 -2.61 1.10 19.42
C LEU A 117 -2.01 2.06 18.39
N ALA A 118 -2.51 3.30 18.26
CA ALA A 118 -1.96 4.25 17.29
C ALA A 118 -0.46 4.56 17.52
N PRO A 119 0.03 4.73 18.77
CA PRO A 119 1.46 4.95 19.02
C PRO A 119 2.36 3.81 18.55
N LEU A 120 1.85 2.57 18.46
CA LEU A 120 2.63 1.42 18.00
C LEU A 120 3.14 1.60 16.56
N ARG A 121 2.42 2.36 15.72
CA ARG A 121 2.88 2.68 14.35
C ARG A 121 4.15 3.54 14.34
N LYS A 122 4.49 4.19 15.45
CA LYS A 122 5.72 4.96 15.62
C LYS A 122 6.79 4.18 16.38
N SER A 123 6.41 3.50 17.47
CA SER A 123 7.36 2.82 18.35
C SER A 123 7.76 1.42 17.87
N ASN A 124 6.94 0.76 17.04
CA ASN A 124 7.22 -0.58 16.52
C ASN A 124 7.19 -0.59 14.98
N PRO A 125 8.35 -0.66 14.32
CA PRO A 125 8.42 -0.61 12.87
C PRO A 125 7.78 -1.83 12.19
N ALA A 126 7.55 -2.93 12.91
CA ALA A 126 6.80 -4.07 12.37
C ALA A 126 5.37 -3.66 12.01
N ILE A 127 4.72 -2.81 12.81
CA ILE A 127 3.37 -2.33 12.51
C ILE A 127 3.37 -1.37 11.31
N ALA A 128 4.41 -0.54 11.19
CA ALA A 128 4.52 0.49 10.17
C ALA A 128 4.88 -0.06 8.78
N TYR A 129 5.83 -1.01 8.72
CA TYR A 129 6.48 -1.45 7.46
C TYR A 129 6.52 -2.97 7.29
N GLY A 130 6.05 -3.72 8.29
CA GLY A 130 6.31 -5.15 8.36
C GLY A 130 5.42 -5.97 7.45
N SER A 131 5.95 -7.08 6.95
CA SER A 131 5.15 -8.09 6.25
C SER A 131 4.01 -8.59 7.14
N THR A 132 2.94 -9.09 6.53
CA THR A 132 1.81 -9.70 7.24
C THR A 132 1.81 -11.20 6.99
N GLN A 133 1.76 -12.01 8.04
CA GLN A 133 1.70 -13.47 7.93
C GLN A 133 0.62 -14.02 8.85
N GLU A 134 -0.24 -14.91 8.35
CA GLU A 134 -1.17 -15.67 9.17
C GLU A 134 -0.42 -16.72 10.01
N ARG A 135 -0.76 -16.82 11.29
CA ARG A 135 -0.16 -17.75 12.26
C ARG A 135 -1.16 -18.75 12.83
N TRP A 136 -2.43 -18.38 12.88
CA TRP A 136 -3.53 -19.26 13.27
C TRP A 136 -4.84 -18.75 12.69
N ILE A 137 -5.70 -19.66 12.21
CA ILE A 137 -6.98 -19.28 11.61
C ILE A 137 -8.07 -20.34 11.79
N ASN A 138 -9.30 -19.88 12.01
CA ASN A 138 -10.52 -20.63 11.76
C ASN A 138 -11.61 -19.69 11.20
N ASN A 139 -12.90 -20.04 11.25
CA ASN A 139 -13.97 -19.16 10.76
C ASN A 139 -14.03 -17.80 11.48
N ASP A 140 -13.76 -17.76 12.78
CA ASP A 140 -14.00 -16.60 13.63
C ASP A 140 -12.74 -16.00 14.25
N VAL A 141 -11.63 -16.72 14.20
CA VAL A 141 -10.35 -16.30 14.76
C VAL A 141 -9.34 -16.10 13.64
N LEU A 142 -8.66 -14.96 13.70
CA LEU A 142 -7.43 -14.70 12.96
C LEU A 142 -6.35 -14.29 13.96
N ILE A 143 -5.22 -14.99 13.91
CA ILE A 143 -3.97 -14.56 14.52
C ILE A 143 -2.98 -14.28 13.40
N TYR A 144 -2.53 -13.04 13.30
CA TYR A 144 -1.54 -12.63 12.30
C TYR A 144 -0.34 -11.97 12.97
N GLU A 145 0.79 -12.06 12.28
CA GLU A 145 2.06 -11.49 12.69
C GLU A 145 2.47 -10.40 11.71
N ARG A 146 2.97 -9.30 12.27
CA ARG A 146 3.71 -8.25 11.58
C ARG A 146 5.18 -8.37 11.91
N LYS A 147 6.07 -8.31 10.91
CA LYS A 147 7.52 -8.43 11.14
C LYS A 147 8.32 -7.47 10.27
N PHE A 148 9.23 -6.71 10.90
CA PHE A 148 10.19 -5.83 10.24
C PHE A 148 11.52 -5.81 10.99
N GLY A 149 12.60 -6.25 10.33
CA GLY A 149 13.89 -6.44 10.97
C GLY A 149 13.77 -7.32 12.22
N ASN A 150 14.26 -6.81 13.35
CA ASN A 150 14.18 -7.50 14.65
C ASN A 150 12.88 -7.21 15.42
N SER A 151 11.93 -6.46 14.85
CA SER A 151 10.68 -6.11 15.51
C SER A 151 9.53 -7.01 15.03
N VAL A 152 8.65 -7.37 15.96
CA VAL A 152 7.52 -8.27 15.75
C VAL A 152 6.30 -7.74 16.48
N ALA A 153 5.12 -7.92 15.90
CA ALA A 153 3.85 -7.80 16.60
C ALA A 153 2.92 -8.93 16.20
N VAL A 154 2.29 -9.58 17.18
CA VAL A 154 1.32 -10.66 16.97
C VAL A 154 -0.03 -10.18 17.47
N ILE A 155 -1.04 -10.28 16.62
CA ILE A 155 -2.39 -9.79 16.88
C ILE A 155 -3.34 -10.96 16.77
N ALA A 156 -4.15 -11.17 17.81
CA ALA A 156 -5.18 -12.19 17.85
C ALA A 156 -6.57 -11.54 17.95
N ILE A 157 -7.49 -11.92 17.08
CA ILE A 157 -8.88 -11.44 17.07
C ILE A 157 -9.81 -12.64 17.01
N ASN A 158 -10.72 -12.75 17.97
CA ASN A 158 -11.88 -13.64 17.91
C ASN A 158 -13.14 -12.81 17.70
N ARG A 159 -13.72 -12.83 16.49
CA ARG A 159 -14.94 -12.05 16.19
C ARG A 159 -16.20 -12.64 16.83
N ASN A 160 -16.17 -13.89 17.28
CA ASN A 160 -17.32 -14.54 17.88
C ASN A 160 -17.53 -14.00 19.30
N THR A 161 -18.57 -13.20 19.50
CA THR A 161 -18.85 -12.55 20.80
C THR A 161 -19.50 -13.49 21.82
N ASN A 162 -19.79 -14.74 21.45
CA ASN A 162 -20.54 -15.68 22.28
C ASN A 162 -19.73 -16.94 22.65
N ALA A 163 -18.66 -17.24 21.91
CA ALA A 163 -17.85 -18.44 22.13
C ALA A 163 -16.35 -18.11 22.21
N PRO A 164 -15.62 -18.59 23.23
CA PRO A 164 -14.16 -18.55 23.24
C PRO A 164 -13.58 -19.57 22.25
N ALA A 165 -12.29 -19.44 21.96
CA ALA A 165 -11.54 -20.38 21.12
C ALA A 165 -10.30 -20.90 21.86
N SER A 166 -10.07 -22.21 21.81
CA SER A 166 -8.84 -22.82 22.30
C SER A 166 -7.76 -22.71 21.23
N ILE A 167 -6.72 -21.94 21.51
CA ILE A 167 -5.58 -21.75 20.62
C ILE A 167 -4.48 -22.71 21.05
N THR A 168 -4.17 -23.65 20.16
CA THR A 168 -3.10 -24.63 20.33
C THR A 168 -2.19 -24.61 19.10
N GLY A 169 -0.91 -24.94 19.29
CA GLY A 169 0.07 -25.01 18.21
C GLY A 169 0.43 -23.69 17.54
N LEU A 170 0.12 -22.54 18.18
CA LEU A 170 0.53 -21.23 17.67
C LEU A 170 2.06 -21.10 17.71
N SER A 171 2.65 -20.75 16.57
CA SER A 171 4.09 -20.45 16.44
C SER A 171 4.28 -19.02 15.93
N THR A 172 5.28 -18.32 16.46
CA THR A 172 5.51 -16.89 16.21
C THR A 172 7.00 -16.58 16.05
N SER A 173 7.32 -15.39 15.56
CA SER A 173 8.69 -14.84 15.58
C SER A 173 9.05 -14.11 16.89
N LEU A 174 8.15 -14.09 17.88
CA LEU A 174 8.47 -13.45 19.16
C LEU A 174 9.59 -14.24 19.85
N PRO A 175 10.59 -13.57 20.45
CA PRO A 175 11.56 -14.24 21.31
C PRO A 175 10.88 -14.96 22.49
N ALA A 176 11.54 -15.99 23.03
CA ALA A 176 11.06 -16.68 24.23
C ALA A 176 10.86 -15.68 25.39
N GLY A 177 9.74 -15.80 26.09
CA GLY A 177 9.38 -14.86 27.15
C GLY A 177 7.88 -14.75 27.40
N ASN A 178 7.51 -13.88 28.33
CA ASN A 178 6.13 -13.57 28.67
C ASN A 178 5.78 -12.18 28.14
N TYR A 179 4.69 -12.09 27.39
CA TYR A 179 4.20 -10.87 26.77
C TYR A 179 2.85 -10.52 27.36
N THR A 180 2.73 -9.31 27.91
CA THR A 180 1.44 -8.75 28.29
C THR A 180 0.72 -8.24 27.05
N ASP A 181 -0.61 -8.29 27.08
CA ASP A 181 -1.43 -7.64 26.06
C ASP A 181 -1.26 -6.12 26.14
N VAL A 182 -0.90 -5.47 25.03
CA VAL A 182 -0.77 -4.01 24.93
C VAL A 182 -2.11 -3.32 25.22
N LEU A 183 -3.24 -3.97 24.88
CA LEU A 183 -4.56 -3.47 25.22
C LEU A 183 -4.84 -3.57 26.73
N GLY A 184 -4.05 -4.32 27.50
CA GLY A 184 -4.22 -4.50 28.94
C GLY A 184 -5.53 -5.19 29.30
N GLY A 185 -6.01 -6.09 28.43
CA GLY A 185 -7.29 -6.77 28.62
C GLY A 185 -8.51 -5.92 28.27
N LEU A 186 -8.34 -4.70 27.75
CA LEU A 186 -9.45 -3.78 27.39
C LEU A 186 -10.48 -4.44 26.46
N LEU A 187 -10.02 -5.30 25.55
CA LEU A 187 -10.86 -6.08 24.64
C LEU A 187 -10.83 -7.58 24.98
N ASN A 188 -10.75 -7.93 26.27
CA ASN A 188 -10.67 -9.32 26.76
C ASN A 188 -9.47 -10.11 26.20
N GLY A 189 -8.36 -9.42 25.93
CA GLY A 189 -7.07 -10.03 25.60
C GLY A 189 -6.40 -10.67 26.82
N ASN A 190 -5.41 -11.53 26.58
CA ASN A 190 -4.66 -12.26 27.60
C ASN A 190 -3.14 -12.09 27.41
N ALA A 191 -2.35 -12.44 28.42
CA ALA A 191 -0.90 -12.57 28.28
C ALA A 191 -0.54 -13.81 27.43
N LEU A 192 0.63 -13.79 26.80
CA LEU A 192 1.14 -14.87 25.96
C LEU A 192 2.52 -15.32 26.44
N THR A 193 2.72 -16.62 26.62
CA THR A 193 4.01 -17.22 26.97
C THR A 193 4.58 -17.93 25.75
N ILE A 194 5.77 -17.49 25.32
CA ILE A 194 6.51 -18.06 24.20
C ILE A 194 7.68 -18.89 24.73
N GLY A 195 7.73 -20.16 24.35
CA GLY A 195 8.81 -21.08 24.62
C GLY A 195 9.94 -21.03 23.57
N SER A 196 10.78 -22.06 23.58
CA SER A 196 11.84 -22.22 22.57
C SER A 196 11.26 -22.34 21.16
N GLY A 197 11.99 -21.81 20.17
CA GLY A 197 11.57 -21.88 18.76
C GLY A 197 10.32 -21.07 18.41
N GLY A 198 9.86 -20.17 19.28
CA GLY A 198 8.71 -19.30 19.01
C GLY A 198 7.34 -19.93 19.28
N ALA A 199 7.31 -21.15 19.84
CA ALA A 199 6.07 -21.86 20.15
C ALA A 199 5.36 -21.22 21.35
N ALA A 200 4.11 -20.82 21.17
CA ALA A 200 3.28 -20.32 22.25
C ALA A 200 2.72 -21.49 23.09
N SER A 201 2.60 -21.26 24.40
CA SER A 201 1.79 -22.13 25.26
C SER A 201 0.32 -22.07 24.84
N ASN A 202 -0.42 -23.17 25.01
CA ASN A 202 -1.84 -23.19 24.74
C ASN A 202 -2.59 -22.15 25.60
N PHE A 203 -3.56 -21.46 25.02
CA PHE A 203 -4.38 -20.49 25.73
C PHE A 203 -5.80 -20.44 25.18
N THR A 204 -6.71 -19.85 25.95
CA THR A 204 -8.08 -19.59 25.51
C THR A 204 -8.21 -18.13 25.10
N LEU A 205 -8.53 -17.88 23.84
CA LEU A 205 -8.90 -16.55 23.35
C LEU A 205 -10.38 -16.32 23.65
N ALA A 206 -10.68 -15.34 24.50
CA ALA A 206 -12.04 -15.08 24.97
C ALA A 206 -13.03 -14.77 23.82
N ALA A 207 -14.32 -14.92 24.10
CA ALA A 207 -15.38 -14.48 23.19
C ALA A 207 -15.27 -12.96 22.95
N GLY A 208 -15.26 -12.53 21.69
CA GLY A 208 -15.01 -11.15 21.31
C GLY A 208 -13.58 -10.66 21.64
N GLY A 209 -12.67 -11.58 21.98
CA GLY A 209 -11.32 -11.29 22.46
C GLY A 209 -10.45 -10.62 21.40
N THR A 210 -9.65 -9.63 21.81
CA THR A 210 -8.58 -9.06 21.00
C THR A 210 -7.36 -8.77 21.85
N ALA A 211 -6.21 -9.28 21.43
CA ALA A 211 -4.93 -9.09 22.10
C ALA A 211 -3.85 -8.68 21.11
N VAL A 212 -2.92 -7.85 21.58
CA VAL A 212 -1.74 -7.44 20.82
C VAL A 212 -0.51 -7.70 21.68
N TRP A 213 0.40 -8.52 21.18
CA TRP A 213 1.72 -8.77 21.79
C TRP A 213 2.80 -8.25 20.87
N GLN A 214 3.87 -7.71 21.42
CA GLN A 214 4.94 -7.14 20.61
C GLN A 214 6.31 -7.32 21.21
N TYR A 215 7.30 -7.28 20.31
CA TYR A 215 8.71 -7.20 20.61
C TYR A 215 9.33 -6.15 19.69
N SER A 216 10.19 -5.29 20.23
CA SER A 216 10.92 -4.31 19.44
C SER A 216 12.35 -4.25 19.94
N ALA A 217 13.28 -4.33 19.01
CA ALA A 217 14.71 -4.28 19.27
C ALA A 217 15.43 -3.55 18.14
N ALA A 218 16.62 -3.05 18.44
CA ALA A 218 17.47 -2.42 17.45
C ALA A 218 17.73 -3.40 16.29
N THR A 219 17.60 -2.90 15.06
CA THR A 219 17.94 -3.65 13.85
C THR A 219 19.34 -3.25 13.43
N THR A 220 20.24 -4.22 13.29
CA THR A 220 21.68 -3.98 13.03
C THR A 220 22.06 -4.07 11.56
N THR A 221 21.21 -4.68 10.74
CA THR A 221 21.34 -4.72 9.28
C THR A 221 20.43 -3.66 8.66
N PRO A 222 20.91 -2.82 7.73
CA PRO A 222 20.08 -1.80 7.11
C PRO A 222 18.85 -2.44 6.46
N THR A 223 17.67 -1.97 6.82
CA THR A 223 16.40 -2.50 6.32
C THR A 223 15.52 -1.33 5.90
N ILE A 224 15.23 -1.21 4.61
CA ILE A 224 14.34 -0.19 4.05
C ILE A 224 12.89 -0.61 4.31
N GLY A 225 12.12 0.27 4.94
CA GLY A 225 10.69 0.10 5.16
C GLY A 225 9.82 0.92 4.22
N HIS A 226 10.31 2.07 3.75
CA HIS A 226 9.54 2.95 2.87
C HIS A 226 10.44 3.84 2.01
N VAL A 227 9.96 4.21 0.83
CA VAL A 227 10.58 5.20 -0.06
C VAL A 227 9.49 6.17 -0.54
N GLY A 228 9.75 7.48 -0.45
CA GLY A 228 8.77 8.50 -0.83
C GLY A 228 9.38 9.80 -1.34
N PRO A 229 8.82 10.43 -2.40
CA PRO A 229 7.80 9.88 -3.31
C PRO A 229 8.33 8.71 -4.15
N MET A 230 7.44 7.91 -4.75
CA MET A 230 7.80 6.76 -5.59
C MET A 230 8.06 7.09 -7.07
N MET A 231 7.84 8.34 -7.47
CA MET A 231 8.00 8.79 -8.85
C MET A 231 8.47 10.24 -8.88
N ALA A 232 9.63 10.50 -9.51
CA ALA A 232 10.16 11.86 -9.67
C ALA A 232 11.30 11.91 -10.72
N LYS A 233 11.59 13.11 -11.22
CA LYS A 233 12.70 13.34 -12.17
C LYS A 233 14.06 13.44 -11.44
N PRO A 234 15.19 13.23 -12.14
CA PRO A 234 16.54 13.47 -11.60
C PRO A 234 16.69 14.82 -10.89
N GLY A 235 17.49 14.83 -9.82
CA GLY A 235 17.76 16.00 -8.98
C GLY A 235 16.72 16.27 -7.89
N ALA A 236 15.50 15.72 -7.97
CA ALA A 236 14.55 15.76 -6.87
C ALA A 236 15.07 14.96 -5.66
N THR A 237 14.74 15.41 -4.45
CA THR A 237 15.08 14.70 -3.21
C THR A 237 13.98 13.72 -2.85
N ILE A 238 14.36 12.48 -2.56
CA ILE A 238 13.49 11.46 -1.97
C ILE A 238 13.90 11.18 -0.53
N THR A 239 12.95 10.65 0.23
CA THR A 239 13.13 10.13 1.58
C THR A 239 13.10 8.60 1.53
N ILE A 240 14.06 7.97 2.20
CA ILE A 240 14.12 6.53 2.43
C ILE A 240 14.04 6.32 3.94
N ASP A 241 12.99 5.67 4.43
CA ASP A 241 12.78 5.39 5.85
C ASP A 241 12.98 3.89 6.17
N GLY A 242 13.47 3.59 7.37
CA GLY A 242 13.75 2.21 7.78
C GLY A 242 14.46 2.11 9.12
N ARG A 243 15.33 1.11 9.28
CA ARG A 243 16.13 0.88 10.51
C ARG A 243 17.52 0.35 10.16
N GLY A 244 18.49 0.58 11.04
CA GLY A 244 19.83 0.00 10.91
C GLY A 244 20.67 0.63 9.81
N PHE A 245 20.34 1.85 9.38
CA PHE A 245 21.12 2.57 8.38
C PHE A 245 22.47 3.05 8.94
N GLY A 246 22.59 3.13 10.27
CA GLY A 246 23.74 3.73 10.96
C GLY A 246 23.73 5.26 10.90
N SER A 247 24.64 5.89 11.64
CA SER A 247 24.75 7.36 11.73
C SER A 247 25.72 7.98 10.71
N SER A 248 26.55 7.17 10.06
CA SER A 248 27.51 7.62 9.06
C SER A 248 26.98 7.34 7.65
N LYS A 249 27.15 8.30 6.73
CA LYS A 249 26.72 8.16 5.34
C LYS A 249 27.29 6.89 4.70
N GLY A 250 26.39 6.08 4.16
CA GLY A 250 26.72 4.99 3.27
C GLY A 250 26.54 5.36 1.80
N THR A 251 26.02 4.41 1.03
CA THR A 251 25.71 4.56 -0.40
C THR A 251 24.24 4.25 -0.66
N VAL A 252 23.59 5.05 -1.49
CA VAL A 252 22.26 4.72 -2.04
C VAL A 252 22.41 4.25 -3.48
N TYR A 253 21.64 3.25 -3.90
CA TYR A 253 21.66 2.75 -5.27
C TYR A 253 20.30 2.87 -5.93
N PHE A 254 20.29 3.33 -7.18
CA PHE A 254 19.16 3.25 -8.10
C PHE A 254 19.53 2.25 -9.19
N GLY A 255 19.01 1.03 -9.10
CA GLY A 255 19.51 -0.12 -9.86
C GLY A 255 20.98 -0.38 -9.54
N THR A 256 21.84 -0.22 -10.54
CA THR A 256 23.30 -0.36 -10.38
C THR A 256 24.01 0.97 -10.13
N THR A 257 23.33 2.11 -10.30
CA THR A 257 23.92 3.45 -10.14
C THR A 257 24.08 3.80 -8.66
N ALA A 258 25.32 3.99 -8.21
CA ALA A 258 25.65 4.40 -6.85
C ALA A 258 25.57 5.92 -6.66
N VAL A 259 25.04 6.36 -5.53
CA VAL A 259 24.95 7.76 -5.09
C VAL A 259 25.63 7.89 -3.74
N THR A 260 26.62 8.79 -3.65
CA THR A 260 27.42 9.06 -2.45
C THR A 260 27.61 10.57 -2.25
N GLY A 261 28.27 10.97 -1.15
CA GLY A 261 28.74 12.34 -0.94
C GLY A 261 27.63 13.37 -0.79
N ALA A 262 27.72 14.48 -1.52
CA ALA A 262 26.85 15.65 -1.38
C ALA A 262 25.40 15.42 -1.85
N ASN A 263 25.17 14.43 -2.72
CA ASN A 263 23.83 14.08 -3.18
C ASN A 263 23.01 13.35 -2.10
N ILE A 264 23.67 12.78 -1.09
CA ILE A 264 23.03 12.35 0.16
C ILE A 264 22.98 13.58 1.07
N THR A 265 21.83 14.23 1.13
CA THR A 265 21.64 15.49 1.87
C THR A 265 21.49 15.27 3.38
N ALA A 266 20.93 14.14 3.81
CA ALA A 266 20.87 13.74 5.22
C ALA A 266 20.96 12.21 5.34
N TRP A 267 21.56 11.73 6.42
CA TRP A 267 21.65 10.31 6.74
C TRP A 267 21.61 10.15 8.26
N GLU A 268 20.63 9.40 8.74
CA GLU A 268 20.51 8.93 10.11
C GLU A 268 20.02 7.48 10.10
N ASP A 269 20.01 6.81 11.26
CA ASP A 269 19.74 5.37 11.33
C ASP A 269 18.37 4.96 10.77
N THR A 270 17.41 5.88 10.81
CA THR A 270 16.01 5.62 10.44
C THR A 270 15.56 6.34 9.18
N GLN A 271 16.36 7.27 8.66
CA GLN A 271 15.98 8.09 7.52
C GLN A 271 17.19 8.53 6.70
N ILE A 272 17.03 8.51 5.37
CA ILE A 272 18.00 9.06 4.41
C ILE A 272 17.25 10.02 3.49
N LYS A 273 17.85 11.19 3.24
CA LYS A 273 17.40 12.11 2.19
C LYS A 273 18.43 12.19 1.09
N VAL A 274 18.06 11.80 -0.12
CA VAL A 274 18.99 11.67 -1.25
C VAL A 274 18.40 12.26 -2.52
N LYS A 275 19.22 12.93 -3.32
CA LYS A 275 18.85 13.40 -4.65
C LYS A 275 18.91 12.25 -5.66
N ILE A 276 17.87 12.12 -6.49
CA ILE A 276 17.83 11.15 -7.58
C ILE A 276 18.99 11.47 -8.54
N PRO A 277 19.83 10.48 -8.91
CA PRO A 277 20.95 10.71 -9.82
C PRO A 277 20.46 11.00 -11.23
N THR A 278 21.33 11.58 -12.06
CA THR A 278 21.09 11.67 -13.50
C THR A 278 21.22 10.28 -14.12
N VAL A 279 20.09 9.60 -14.29
CA VAL A 279 19.95 8.32 -14.98
C VAL A 279 18.84 8.42 -16.02
N ALA A 280 18.75 7.44 -16.91
CA ALA A 280 17.66 7.36 -17.88
C ALA A 280 16.30 7.22 -17.19
N GLY A 281 15.23 7.65 -17.84
CA GLY A 281 13.88 7.43 -17.35
C GLY A 281 13.54 5.93 -17.33
N GLY A 282 12.84 5.49 -16.29
CA GLY A 282 12.46 4.09 -16.13
C GLY A 282 12.25 3.67 -14.68
N ILE A 283 11.99 2.38 -14.49
CA ILE A 283 11.78 1.77 -13.18
C ILE A 283 13.11 1.24 -12.63
N TYR A 284 13.42 1.59 -11.39
CA TYR A 284 14.62 1.22 -10.69
C TYR A 284 14.30 0.56 -9.34
N ASN A 285 15.11 -0.42 -8.99
CA ASN A 285 15.18 -0.94 -7.63
C ASN A 285 16.05 -0.02 -6.78
N VAL A 286 15.54 0.40 -5.63
CA VAL A 286 16.27 1.18 -4.63
C VAL A 286 16.85 0.23 -3.58
N ARG A 287 18.13 0.42 -3.26
CA ARG A 287 18.77 -0.24 -2.11
C ARG A 287 19.78 0.70 -1.48
N ILE A 288 20.16 0.44 -0.24
CA ILE A 288 21.27 1.15 0.41
C ILE A 288 22.37 0.17 0.82
N ALA A 289 23.57 0.70 1.04
CA ALA A 289 24.60 0.05 1.84
C ALA A 289 25.06 1.03 2.92
N ASN A 290 25.20 0.57 4.16
CA ASN A 290 25.68 1.42 5.26
C ASN A 290 27.18 1.71 5.13
N SER A 291 27.76 2.50 6.05
CA SER A 291 29.19 2.85 6.03
C SER A 291 30.15 1.66 6.14
N SER A 292 29.67 0.49 6.57
CA SER A 292 30.42 -0.76 6.62
C SER A 292 30.14 -1.66 5.40
N SER A 293 29.55 -1.10 4.34
CA SER A 293 29.21 -1.80 3.09
C SER A 293 28.21 -2.95 3.24
N VAL A 294 27.45 -3.02 4.33
CA VAL A 294 26.36 -3.98 4.49
C VAL A 294 25.16 -3.49 3.70
N SER A 295 24.66 -4.31 2.77
CA SER A 295 23.52 -3.97 1.92
C SER A 295 22.17 -4.22 2.60
N SER A 296 21.18 -3.40 2.25
CA SER A 296 19.79 -3.58 2.67
C SER A 296 19.02 -4.57 1.79
N ASN A 297 17.77 -4.82 2.15
CA ASN A 297 16.76 -5.30 1.20
C ASN A 297 16.58 -4.31 0.03
N ILE A 298 16.00 -4.82 -1.04
CA ILE A 298 15.55 -4.04 -2.19
C ILE A 298 14.16 -3.46 -1.89
N TYR A 299 13.95 -2.22 -2.28
CA TYR A 299 12.64 -1.59 -2.44
C TYR A 299 12.46 -1.32 -3.93
N ASP A 300 11.53 -1.99 -4.58
CA ASP A 300 11.37 -1.99 -6.03
C ASP A 300 10.44 -0.88 -6.53
N ASN A 301 10.23 -0.86 -7.85
CA ASN A 301 9.19 -0.07 -8.50
C ASN A 301 9.30 1.47 -8.34
N PHE A 302 10.51 1.99 -8.08
CA PHE A 302 10.76 3.44 -8.08
C PHE A 302 10.87 3.96 -9.52
N GLU A 303 10.04 4.93 -9.90
CA GLU A 303 10.03 5.48 -11.24
C GLU A 303 10.84 6.79 -11.34
N VAL A 304 11.95 6.73 -12.07
CA VAL A 304 12.67 7.93 -12.49
C VAL A 304 12.01 8.47 -13.76
N LEU A 305 11.46 9.68 -13.68
CA LEU A 305 10.88 10.37 -14.84
C LEU A 305 11.98 10.92 -15.75
N THR A 306 11.74 11.00 -17.06
CA THR A 306 12.70 11.57 -18.02
C THR A 306 12.96 13.06 -17.77
N GLY A 307 11.98 13.77 -17.18
CA GLY A 307 12.07 15.19 -16.87
C GLY A 307 10.76 15.74 -16.30
N ASP A 308 10.60 17.06 -16.38
CA ASP A 308 9.29 17.68 -16.16
C ASP A 308 8.25 17.10 -17.12
N GLN A 309 6.99 17.06 -16.70
CA GLN A 309 5.92 16.39 -17.42
C GLN A 309 4.86 17.37 -17.92
N VAL A 310 4.26 17.06 -19.05
CA VAL A 310 3.06 17.71 -19.61
C VAL A 310 2.04 16.66 -20.00
N SER A 311 0.75 17.01 -19.96
CA SER A 311 -0.30 16.11 -20.43
C SER A 311 -0.55 16.34 -21.92
N VAL A 312 -0.43 15.27 -22.71
CA VAL A 312 -0.68 15.29 -24.15
C VAL A 312 -1.76 14.27 -24.49
N ARG A 313 -2.78 14.71 -25.21
CA ARG A 313 -3.84 13.85 -25.76
C ARG A 313 -3.36 13.24 -27.06
N PHE A 314 -3.30 11.91 -27.13
CA PHE A 314 -3.03 11.17 -28.35
C PHE A 314 -4.34 10.68 -28.95
N VAL A 315 -4.57 10.96 -30.24
CA VAL A 315 -5.77 10.57 -30.99
C VAL A 315 -5.34 9.82 -32.25
N ILE A 316 -5.94 8.64 -32.48
CA ILE A 316 -5.68 7.78 -33.62
C ILE A 316 -7.00 7.44 -34.33
N ASN A 317 -7.20 7.96 -35.55
CA ASN A 317 -8.39 7.68 -36.35
C ASN A 317 -8.22 6.39 -37.17
N ASN A 318 -9.35 5.82 -37.56
CA ASN A 318 -9.43 4.68 -38.48
C ASN A 318 -8.70 3.42 -37.97
N ALA A 319 -8.55 3.27 -36.65
CA ALA A 319 -7.94 2.10 -36.02
C ALA A 319 -9.02 1.06 -35.68
N THR A 320 -9.54 0.39 -36.71
CA THR A 320 -10.55 -0.66 -36.55
C THR A 320 -9.99 -1.87 -35.77
N THR A 321 -10.78 -2.44 -34.86
CA THR A 321 -10.42 -3.65 -34.09
C THR A 321 -11.53 -4.69 -34.13
N SER A 322 -11.16 -5.94 -33.87
CA SER A 322 -12.10 -7.04 -33.59
C SER A 322 -12.51 -7.06 -32.12
N LEU A 323 -13.59 -7.78 -31.79
CA LEU A 323 -14.03 -7.94 -30.39
C LEU A 323 -12.91 -8.56 -29.53
N GLY A 324 -12.63 -7.93 -28.38
CA GLY A 324 -11.53 -8.33 -27.48
C GLY A 324 -10.15 -7.77 -27.85
N GLN A 325 -10.03 -7.10 -29.00
CA GLN A 325 -8.81 -6.39 -29.41
C GLN A 325 -8.94 -4.89 -29.13
N ASN A 326 -7.89 -4.29 -28.53
CA ASN A 326 -7.87 -2.87 -28.19
C ASN A 326 -6.61 -2.17 -28.73
N VAL A 327 -6.67 -0.85 -28.89
CA VAL A 327 -5.54 -0.02 -29.32
C VAL A 327 -4.79 0.51 -28.10
N PHE A 328 -3.46 0.55 -28.21
CA PHE A 328 -2.51 1.06 -27.22
C PHE A 328 -1.46 1.95 -27.89
N LEU A 329 -0.73 2.71 -27.09
CA LEU A 329 0.35 3.61 -27.50
C LEU A 329 1.69 3.15 -26.91
N SER A 330 2.76 3.18 -27.71
CA SER A 330 4.12 2.99 -27.22
C SER A 330 5.11 3.88 -27.96
N GLY A 331 6.26 4.18 -27.33
CA GLY A 331 7.24 5.11 -27.86
C GLY A 331 8.61 5.00 -27.23
N ASN A 332 9.52 5.90 -27.62
CA ASN A 332 10.94 5.85 -27.30
C ASN A 332 11.35 6.42 -25.93
N VAL A 333 10.38 6.82 -25.10
CA VAL A 333 10.60 7.28 -23.72
C VAL A 333 9.95 6.32 -22.73
N SER A 334 10.44 6.30 -21.49
CA SER A 334 9.92 5.43 -20.43
C SER A 334 8.44 5.64 -20.17
N GLU A 335 7.99 6.88 -20.25
CA GLU A 335 6.59 7.28 -20.09
C GLU A 335 5.68 6.71 -21.19
N LEU A 336 6.25 6.22 -22.28
CA LEU A 336 5.57 5.49 -23.37
C LEU A 336 6.03 4.02 -23.47
N GLY A 337 6.64 3.49 -22.42
CA GLY A 337 7.03 2.09 -22.30
C GLY A 337 8.30 1.68 -23.03
N ASN A 338 9.09 2.61 -23.60
CA ASN A 338 10.33 2.30 -24.34
C ASN A 338 10.16 1.19 -25.39
N TRP A 339 9.12 1.29 -26.22
CA TRP A 339 8.74 0.33 -27.26
C TRP A 339 8.34 -1.08 -26.77
N ALA A 340 8.25 -1.31 -25.46
CA ALA A 340 7.87 -2.59 -24.89
C ALA A 340 6.33 -2.75 -24.91
N PRO A 341 5.75 -3.71 -25.67
CA PRO A 341 4.29 -3.82 -25.82
C PRO A 341 3.54 -4.18 -24.53
N ASP A 342 4.21 -4.84 -23.59
CA ASP A 342 3.71 -5.16 -22.25
C ASP A 342 3.58 -3.90 -21.37
N LYS A 343 4.34 -2.85 -21.68
CA LYS A 343 4.29 -1.53 -21.03
C LYS A 343 3.57 -0.46 -21.86
N ALA A 344 2.92 -0.85 -22.95
CA ALA A 344 2.17 0.08 -23.79
C ALA A 344 0.99 0.69 -23.04
N ILE A 345 0.76 1.99 -23.24
CA ILE A 345 -0.28 2.78 -22.58
C ILE A 345 -1.65 2.45 -23.18
N GLY A 346 -2.58 2.03 -22.34
CA GLY A 346 -3.96 1.73 -22.72
C GLY A 346 -4.64 0.69 -21.83
N PRO A 347 -5.76 0.10 -22.26
CA PRO A 347 -6.40 0.31 -23.56
C PRO A 347 -6.88 1.74 -23.75
N MET A 348 -6.74 2.28 -24.97
CA MET A 348 -7.20 3.64 -25.29
C MET A 348 -8.74 3.74 -25.22
N TYR A 349 -9.28 4.95 -25.05
CA TYR A 349 -10.73 5.20 -25.03
C TYR A 349 -11.28 5.46 -26.43
N ASN A 350 -12.57 5.21 -26.66
CA ASN A 350 -13.19 5.39 -27.98
C ASN A 350 -14.72 5.62 -27.91
N GLN A 351 -15.21 6.23 -26.82
CA GLN A 351 -16.64 6.42 -26.59
C GLN A 351 -17.02 7.88 -26.39
N VAL A 352 -16.38 8.57 -25.44
CA VAL A 352 -16.86 9.87 -24.95
C VAL A 352 -16.35 11.02 -25.80
N VAL A 353 -15.04 11.29 -25.80
CA VAL A 353 -14.48 12.45 -26.53
C VAL A 353 -14.38 12.17 -28.02
N TYR A 354 -13.95 10.97 -28.38
CA TYR A 354 -13.94 10.46 -29.75
C TYR A 354 -14.63 9.11 -29.76
N GLN A 355 -15.27 8.79 -30.90
CA GLN A 355 -16.02 7.55 -31.10
C GLN A 355 -15.22 6.60 -31.99
N TYR A 356 -15.32 5.29 -31.72
CA TYR A 356 -14.80 4.24 -32.60
C TYR A 356 -15.22 4.48 -34.07
N PRO A 357 -14.32 4.31 -35.07
CA PRO A 357 -12.98 3.70 -35.00
C PRO A 357 -11.85 4.67 -34.63
N THR A 358 -12.16 5.83 -34.05
CA THR A 358 -11.17 6.74 -33.48
C THR A 358 -10.97 6.46 -31.99
N TRP A 359 -9.71 6.37 -31.58
CA TRP A 359 -9.31 6.15 -30.19
C TRP A 359 -8.53 7.34 -29.65
N TYR A 360 -8.62 7.59 -28.35
CA TYR A 360 -7.91 8.67 -27.69
C TYR A 360 -7.44 8.29 -26.27
N TYR A 361 -6.36 8.93 -25.81
CA TYR A 361 -5.89 8.82 -24.43
C TYR A 361 -5.08 10.05 -24.03
N ASP A 362 -5.17 10.45 -22.76
CA ASP A 362 -4.38 11.54 -22.20
C ASP A 362 -3.17 10.95 -21.44
N VAL A 363 -1.97 11.37 -21.81
CA VAL A 363 -0.72 10.73 -21.36
C VAL A 363 0.22 11.77 -20.78
N SER A 364 0.84 11.46 -19.63
CA SER A 364 1.97 12.23 -19.10
C SER A 364 3.22 11.91 -19.90
N VAL A 365 3.85 12.93 -20.50
CA VAL A 365 5.05 12.78 -21.32
C VAL A 365 6.08 13.85 -20.95
N PRO A 366 7.38 13.63 -21.18
CA PRO A 366 8.39 14.61 -20.81
C PRO A 366 8.24 15.90 -21.61
N ALA A 367 8.27 17.04 -20.93
CA ALA A 367 8.08 18.37 -21.48
C ALA A 367 9.26 18.83 -22.36
N GLY A 368 8.97 19.48 -23.47
CA GLY A 368 9.98 20.03 -24.39
C GLY A 368 10.89 18.98 -25.05
N LYS A 369 10.42 17.73 -25.20
CA LYS A 369 11.19 16.63 -25.80
C LYS A 369 10.58 16.19 -27.12
N THR A 370 11.44 15.93 -28.10
CA THR A 370 11.05 15.19 -29.30
C THR A 370 10.91 13.71 -28.94
N ILE A 371 9.69 13.20 -29.07
CA ILE A 371 9.34 11.80 -28.85
C ILE A 371 9.04 11.12 -30.17
N GLU A 372 9.36 9.83 -30.24
CA GLU A 372 8.88 8.94 -31.28
C GLU A 372 7.87 7.94 -30.70
N PHE A 373 6.82 7.64 -31.46
CA PHE A 373 5.76 6.74 -31.01
C PHE A 373 5.09 5.99 -32.17
N LYS A 374 4.39 4.91 -31.81
CA LYS A 374 3.45 4.16 -32.66
C LYS A 374 2.29 3.64 -31.85
N PHE A 375 1.21 3.32 -32.55
CA PHE A 375 0.09 2.58 -31.99
C PHE A 375 0.26 1.07 -32.22
N LEU A 376 -0.37 0.28 -31.36
CA LEU A 376 -0.40 -1.16 -31.50
C LEU A 376 -1.77 -1.70 -31.06
N LYS A 377 -2.22 -2.77 -31.71
CA LYS A 377 -3.43 -3.51 -31.34
C LYS A 377 -3.02 -4.73 -30.51
N LYS A 378 -3.69 -4.96 -29.38
CA LYS A 378 -3.46 -6.14 -28.52
C LYS A 378 -4.73 -6.94 -28.32
N GLN A 379 -4.58 -8.27 -28.38
CA GLN A 379 -5.58 -9.25 -27.97
C GLN A 379 -4.85 -10.37 -27.21
N GLY A 380 -5.03 -10.42 -25.88
CA GLY A 380 -4.15 -11.23 -25.03
C GLY A 380 -2.69 -10.79 -25.17
N SER A 381 -1.79 -11.73 -25.46
CA SER A 381 -0.36 -11.48 -25.71
C SER A 381 -0.03 -11.17 -27.18
N THR A 382 -0.97 -11.33 -28.12
CA THR A 382 -0.76 -11.04 -29.54
C THR A 382 -0.73 -9.54 -29.78
N VAL A 383 0.33 -9.07 -30.44
CA VAL A 383 0.57 -7.65 -30.74
C VAL A 383 0.62 -7.44 -32.25
N THR A 384 -0.14 -6.47 -32.76
CA THR A 384 -0.04 -5.98 -34.14
C THR A 384 0.34 -4.51 -34.11
N TRP A 385 1.55 -4.20 -34.56
CA TRP A 385 2.01 -2.81 -34.66
C TRP A 385 1.37 -2.09 -35.85
N GLU A 386 1.23 -0.78 -35.70
CA GLU A 386 1.02 0.13 -36.81
C GLU A 386 2.15 -0.02 -37.86
N GLY A 387 1.80 0.02 -39.15
CA GLY A 387 2.74 -0.01 -40.27
C GLY A 387 3.58 1.27 -40.37
N GLY A 388 4.25 1.48 -41.52
CA GLY A 388 4.99 2.70 -41.79
C GLY A 388 6.17 3.00 -40.85
N SER A 389 6.68 4.25 -40.90
CA SER A 389 7.75 4.75 -40.03
C SER A 389 7.22 5.16 -38.65
N ASN A 390 8.10 5.35 -37.67
CA ASN A 390 7.73 5.95 -36.39
C ASN A 390 7.12 7.34 -36.61
N ARG A 391 6.16 7.70 -35.76
CA ARG A 391 5.63 9.06 -35.68
C ARG A 391 6.53 9.87 -34.78
N THR A 392 6.65 11.17 -35.06
CA THR A 392 7.49 12.08 -34.27
C THR A 392 6.68 13.29 -33.85
N PHE A 393 6.84 13.72 -32.61
CA PHE A 393 6.22 14.94 -32.08
C PHE A 393 7.13 15.58 -31.04
N THR A 394 7.17 16.91 -30.98
CA THR A 394 7.86 17.64 -29.91
C THR A 394 6.84 18.10 -28.89
N THR A 395 6.94 17.58 -27.68
CA THR A 395 6.02 17.92 -26.59
C THR A 395 6.17 19.39 -26.18
N PRO A 396 5.09 20.04 -25.72
CA PRO A 396 5.19 21.42 -25.26
C PRO A 396 6.06 21.51 -24.01
N THR A 397 6.68 22.67 -23.78
CA THR A 397 7.50 22.91 -22.58
C THR A 397 6.64 23.12 -21.32
N SER A 398 5.36 23.47 -21.48
CA SER A 398 4.36 23.62 -20.40
C SER A 398 2.94 23.52 -20.99
N GLY A 399 1.92 23.41 -20.14
CA GLY A 399 0.52 23.30 -20.59
C GLY A 399 0.18 21.92 -21.16
N THR A 400 -0.66 21.89 -22.19
CA THR A 400 -1.17 20.66 -22.80
C THR A 400 -1.11 20.71 -24.33
N ALA A 401 -1.12 19.56 -24.99
CA ALA A 401 -1.27 19.47 -26.45
C ALA A 401 -2.20 18.32 -26.86
N THR A 402 -2.66 18.33 -28.11
CA THR A 402 -3.37 17.20 -28.72
C THR A 402 -2.71 16.84 -30.04
N ILE A 403 -2.39 15.56 -30.22
CA ILE A 403 -1.86 14.99 -31.45
C ILE A 403 -2.95 14.14 -32.08
N ASN A 404 -3.30 14.42 -33.33
CA ASN A 404 -4.34 13.69 -34.05
C ASN A 404 -3.79 13.15 -35.37
N VAL A 405 -3.83 11.83 -35.54
CA VAL A 405 -3.24 11.11 -36.67
C VAL A 405 -4.14 9.97 -37.15
N ASN A 406 -3.92 9.47 -38.38
CA ASN A 406 -4.65 8.32 -38.94
C ASN A 406 -3.80 7.05 -38.85
N TRP A 407 -4.40 5.91 -38.51
CA TRP A 407 -3.73 4.60 -38.51
C TRP A 407 -2.99 4.31 -39.82
N GLN A 408 -1.70 3.96 -39.72
CA GLN A 408 -0.90 3.46 -40.85
C GLN A 408 -1.09 1.94 -40.97
N PRO A 409 -1.67 1.45 -42.08
CA PRO A 409 -1.98 0.04 -42.28
C PRO A 409 -0.74 -0.85 -42.28
#